data_AF-A0A7M3W8A5-F1
#
_entry.id   AF-A0A7M3W8A5-F1
#
_cell.length_a   1.000
_cell.length_b   1.000
_cell.length_c   1.000
_cell.angle_alpha   90.00
_cell.angle_beta   90.00
_cell.angle_gamma   90.00
#
_symmetry.space_group_name_H-M   'P 1'
#
loop_
_entity.id
_entity.type
_entity.pdbx_description
1 polymer ?
#
loop_
_entity_poly.entity_id
_entity_poly.type
_entity_poly.pdbx_seq_one_letter_code
_entity_poly.pdbx_strand_id
1 'polypeptide(L)'
;VGESRVDRDTFRASLEPFGLTNANTYIAAAVFWTVGNSVLEEYVFRWFLVEKGEVVFGPGWPTILVSAGIFVLHHFFALWFLGFSLSANLLACLGLFIGGAAFSWLYVKYRSIWIPYITHAMCDVVVFGVGYVLLFL
;
A
#
# COMPACT_ATOMS: atom_id res chain seq x y z
N VAL A 1 7.71 -13.21 -18.58
CA VAL A 1 8.45 -11.97 -18.92
C VAL A 1 8.70 -11.09 -17.69
N GLY A 2 7.74 -10.95 -16.75
CA GLY A 2 7.95 -10.20 -15.49
C GLY A 2 8.82 -10.92 -14.45
N GLU A 3 8.59 -12.21 -14.20
CA GLU A 3 9.34 -13.00 -13.20
C GLU A 3 10.85 -13.03 -13.48
N SER A 4 11.27 -13.11 -14.75
CA SER A 4 12.67 -13.08 -15.16
C SER A 4 13.38 -11.73 -14.94
N ARG A 5 12.65 -10.71 -14.47
CA ARG A 5 13.17 -9.38 -14.13
C ARG A 5 13.24 -9.16 -12.62
N VAL A 6 12.77 -10.10 -11.80
CA VAL A 6 12.86 -10.06 -10.35
C VAL A 6 13.91 -11.06 -9.90
N ASP A 7 14.98 -10.57 -9.28
CA ASP A 7 15.93 -11.43 -8.61
C ASP A 7 15.28 -11.98 -7.34
N ARG A 8 14.89 -13.26 -7.41
CA ARG A 8 14.19 -13.96 -6.32
C ARG A 8 15.07 -14.13 -5.09
N ASP A 9 16.37 -14.30 -5.26
CA ASP A 9 17.30 -14.49 -4.14
C ASP A 9 17.45 -13.18 -3.37
N THR A 10 17.65 -12.07 -4.09
CA THR A 10 17.69 -10.73 -3.50
C THR A 10 16.37 -10.38 -2.80
N PHE A 11 15.22 -10.68 -3.42
CA PHE A 11 13.91 -10.44 -2.83
C PHE A 11 13.66 -11.28 -1.57
N ARG A 12 14.06 -12.55 -1.59
CA ARG A 12 13.95 -13.44 -0.43
C ARG A 12 14.83 -12.97 0.72
N ALA A 13 16.07 -12.58 0.43
CA ALA A 13 17.02 -12.09 1.43
C ALA A 13 16.54 -10.79 2.10
N SER A 14 15.83 -9.90 1.40
CA SER A 14 15.30 -8.68 2.00
C SER A 14 14.15 -8.93 2.99
N LEU A 15 13.45 -10.05 2.84
CA LEU A 15 12.28 -10.42 3.65
C LEU A 15 12.60 -11.40 4.78
N GLU A 16 13.74 -12.08 4.73
CA GLU A 16 14.20 -13.04 5.75
C GLU A 16 14.31 -12.42 7.16
N PRO A 17 14.89 -11.22 7.36
CA PRO A 17 15.02 -10.61 8.69
C PRO A 17 13.68 -10.34 9.39
N PHE A 18 12.60 -10.24 8.62
CA PHE A 18 11.24 -10.00 9.11
C PHE A 18 10.43 -11.30 9.29
N GLY A 19 11.05 -12.46 9.04
CA GLY A 19 10.38 -13.77 9.13
C GLY A 19 9.38 -14.04 8.01
N LEU A 20 9.34 -13.19 6.97
CA LEU A 20 8.37 -13.28 5.86
C LEU A 20 8.73 -14.36 4.83
N THR A 21 9.87 -15.04 4.99
CA THR A 21 10.25 -16.23 4.22
C THR A 21 9.69 -17.53 4.77
N ASN A 22 8.97 -17.47 5.92
CA ASN A 22 8.16 -18.56 6.45
C ASN A 22 6.71 -18.42 5.95
N ALA A 23 6.15 -19.46 5.33
CA ALA A 23 4.82 -19.38 4.71
C ALA A 23 3.70 -19.06 5.71
N ASN A 24 3.75 -19.60 6.93
CA ASN A 24 2.72 -19.35 7.95
C ASN A 24 2.77 -17.89 8.43
N THR A 25 3.98 -17.38 8.71
CA THR A 25 4.18 -15.98 9.08
C THR A 25 3.75 -15.04 7.95
N TYR A 26 4.09 -15.38 6.71
CA TYR A 26 3.69 -14.60 5.53
C TYR A 26 2.17 -14.51 5.38
N ILE A 27 1.46 -15.65 5.48
CA ILE A 27 0.00 -15.69 5.38
C ILE A 27 -0.64 -14.90 6.53
N ALA A 28 -0.16 -15.08 7.76
CA ALA A 28 -0.67 -14.32 8.91
C ALA A 28 -0.46 -12.80 8.74
N ALA A 29 0.72 -12.40 8.29
CA ALA A 29 1.04 -11.00 7.98
C ALA A 29 0.15 -10.46 6.86
N ALA A 30 -0.03 -11.21 5.76
CA ALA A 30 -0.88 -10.82 4.64
C ALA A 30 -2.33 -10.60 5.08
N VAL A 31 -2.88 -11.50 5.90
CA VAL A 31 -4.24 -11.34 6.47
C VAL A 31 -4.32 -10.12 7.37
N PHE A 32 -3.35 -9.93 8.25
CA PHE A 32 -3.31 -8.76 9.13
C PHE A 32 -3.23 -7.45 8.33
N TRP A 33 -2.36 -7.36 7.33
CA TRP A 33 -2.23 -6.16 6.52
C TRP A 33 -3.50 -5.88 5.71
N THR A 34 -4.03 -6.91 5.06
CA THR A 34 -5.21 -6.81 4.19
C THR A 34 -6.48 -6.44 4.94
N VAL A 35 -6.70 -6.96 6.16
CA VAL A 35 -7.95 -6.80 6.89
C VAL A 35 -7.84 -5.81 8.05
N GLY A 36 -6.72 -5.83 8.78
CA GLY A 36 -6.51 -4.98 9.95
C GLY A 36 -5.87 -3.66 9.57
N ASN A 37 -4.67 -3.72 8.99
CA ASN A 37 -3.88 -2.52 8.71
C ASN A 37 -4.55 -1.63 7.66
N SER A 38 -5.08 -2.18 6.57
CA SER A 38 -5.75 -1.40 5.52
C SER A 38 -6.93 -0.57 6.07
N VAL A 39 -7.69 -1.08 7.04
CA VAL A 39 -8.74 -0.29 7.73
C VAL A 39 -8.11 0.90 8.45
N LEU A 40 -7.05 0.67 9.24
CA LEU A 40 -6.35 1.73 9.97
C LEU A 40 -5.77 2.78 9.02
N GLU A 41 -5.23 2.35 7.89
CA GLU A 41 -4.74 3.24 6.84
C GLU A 41 -5.86 4.10 6.28
N GLU A 42 -7.03 3.54 5.96
CA GLU A 42 -8.15 4.35 5.46
C GLU A 42 -8.65 5.36 6.52
N TYR A 43 -8.58 5.03 7.82
CA TYR A 43 -8.85 5.99 8.88
C TYR A 43 -7.84 7.15 8.91
N VAL A 44 -6.55 6.87 8.74
CA VAL A 44 -5.51 7.91 8.73
C VAL A 44 -5.57 8.73 7.45
N PHE A 45 -5.53 8.08 6.29
CA PHE A 45 -5.35 8.76 5.02
C PHE A 45 -6.65 9.32 4.45
N ARG A 46 -7.81 8.72 4.73
CA ARG A 46 -9.10 9.25 4.24
C ARG A 46 -9.85 9.98 5.33
N TRP A 47 -10.21 9.29 6.39
CA TRP A 47 -11.05 9.91 7.42
C TRP A 47 -10.35 11.09 8.09
N PHE A 48 -9.07 10.98 8.41
CA PHE A 48 -8.33 12.11 8.99
C PHE A 48 -7.76 13.05 7.93
N LEU A 49 -6.82 12.61 7.08
CA LEU A 49 -6.11 13.50 6.18
C LEU A 49 -7.00 14.12 5.09
N VAL A 50 -7.89 13.35 4.44
CA VAL A 50 -8.80 13.94 3.44
C VAL A 50 -9.81 14.85 4.12
N GLU A 51 -10.55 14.38 5.13
CA GLU A 51 -11.63 15.17 5.75
C GLU A 51 -11.14 16.45 6.42
N LYS A 52 -10.03 16.39 7.18
CA LYS A 52 -9.46 17.60 7.79
C LYS A 52 -8.70 18.44 6.77
N GLY A 53 -8.11 17.80 5.76
CA GLY A 53 -7.48 18.49 4.64
C GLY A 53 -8.46 19.33 3.82
N GLU A 54 -9.75 18.96 3.74
CA GLU A 54 -10.75 19.80 3.07
C GLU A 54 -10.90 21.20 3.71
N VAL A 55 -10.68 21.30 5.03
CA VAL A 55 -10.72 22.58 5.76
C VAL A 55 -9.47 23.43 5.50
N VAL A 56 -8.32 22.78 5.25
CA VAL A 56 -7.01 23.46 5.12
C VAL A 56 -6.68 23.79 3.66
N PHE A 57 -6.92 22.84 2.75
CA PHE A 57 -6.53 22.91 1.33
C PHE A 57 -7.72 23.12 0.39
N GLY A 58 -8.95 23.04 0.91
CA GLY A 58 -10.18 23.04 0.13
C GLY A 58 -10.63 21.63 -0.31
N PRO A 59 -11.90 21.49 -0.71
CA PRO A 59 -12.48 20.19 -1.06
C PRO A 59 -11.96 19.66 -2.40
N GLY A 60 -12.07 18.34 -2.60
CA GLY A 60 -11.79 17.68 -3.88
C GLY A 60 -10.30 17.45 -4.14
N TRP A 61 -9.84 17.76 -5.38
CA TRP A 61 -8.52 17.37 -5.85
C TRP A 61 -7.32 17.88 -5.02
N PRO A 62 -7.32 19.11 -4.46
CA PRO A 62 -6.21 19.56 -3.61
C PRO A 62 -5.97 18.63 -2.41
N THR A 63 -7.00 18.31 -1.61
CA THR A 63 -6.84 17.40 -0.46
C THR A 63 -6.54 15.96 -0.89
N ILE A 64 -7.11 15.51 -2.02
CA ILE A 64 -6.85 14.16 -2.58
C ILE A 64 -5.35 13.99 -2.88
N LEU A 65 -4.75 14.97 -3.56
CA LEU A 65 -3.34 14.91 -3.93
C LEU A 65 -2.42 15.03 -2.71
N VAL A 66 -2.77 15.85 -1.72
CA VAL A 66 -2.01 15.92 -0.46
C VAL A 66 -2.06 14.60 0.30
N SER A 67 -3.25 14.01 0.49
CA SER A 67 -3.40 12.72 1.15
C SER A 67 -2.62 11.61 0.43
N ALA A 68 -2.73 11.53 -0.91
CA ALA A 68 -1.97 10.58 -1.72
C ALA A 68 -0.45 10.80 -1.61
N GLY A 69 0.01 12.05 -1.55
CA GLY A 69 1.42 12.38 -1.36
C GLY A 69 1.97 11.91 -0.01
N ILE A 70 1.22 12.13 1.08
CA ILE A 70 1.61 11.67 2.43
C ILE A 70 1.57 10.14 2.50
N PHE A 71 0.56 9.51 1.88
CA PHE A 71 0.45 8.05 1.77
C PHE A 71 1.69 7.44 1.09
N VAL A 72 2.12 8.01 -0.02
CA VAL A 72 3.31 7.55 -0.74
C VAL A 72 4.59 7.83 0.04
N LEU A 73 4.70 8.98 0.72
CA LEU A 73 5.86 9.27 1.56
C LEU A 73 6.02 8.24 2.68
N HIS A 74 4.91 7.87 3.33
CA HIS A 74 4.89 6.79 4.31
C HIS A 74 5.39 5.46 3.71
N HIS A 75 4.86 5.09 2.54
CA HIS A 75 5.24 3.85 1.86
C HIS A 75 6.67 3.85 1.33
N PHE A 76 7.19 5.00 0.90
CA PHE A 76 8.57 5.12 0.48
C PHE A 76 9.51 4.66 1.58
N PHE A 77 9.28 5.12 2.82
CA PHE A 77 10.07 4.69 3.97
C PHE A 77 9.82 3.23 4.34
N ALA A 78 8.57 2.77 4.33
CA ALA A 78 8.25 1.36 4.61
C ALA A 78 9.01 0.41 3.65
N LEU A 79 8.96 0.68 2.35
CA LEU A 79 9.65 -0.13 1.32
C LEU A 79 11.17 0.02 1.38
N TRP A 80 11.66 1.23 1.70
CA TRP A 80 13.10 1.48 1.89
C TRP A 80 13.65 0.62 3.03
N PHE A 81 12.98 0.59 4.18
CA PHE A 81 13.38 -0.23 5.32
C PHE A 81 13.17 -1.73 5.09
N LEU A 82 12.28 -2.11 4.17
CA LEU A 82 12.11 -3.49 3.70
C LEU A 82 13.20 -3.92 2.68
N GLY A 83 14.14 -3.03 2.35
CA GLY A 83 15.30 -3.34 1.50
C GLY A 83 15.05 -3.20 -0.01
N PHE A 84 13.98 -2.52 -0.43
CA PHE A 84 13.74 -2.27 -1.86
C PHE A 84 14.83 -1.36 -2.43
N SER A 85 15.32 -1.69 -3.64
CA SER A 85 16.19 -0.79 -4.39
C SER A 85 15.45 0.53 -4.68
N LEU A 86 16.21 1.62 -4.83
CA LEU A 86 15.61 2.94 -5.08
C LEU A 86 14.69 2.93 -6.32
N SER A 87 15.10 2.26 -7.40
CA SER A 87 14.29 2.18 -8.63
C SER A 87 12.99 1.39 -8.42
N ALA A 88 13.03 0.26 -7.72
CA ALA A 88 11.85 -0.52 -7.40
C ALA A 88 10.90 0.24 -6.46
N ASN A 89 11.45 0.93 -5.46
CA ASN A 89 10.69 1.74 -4.53
C ASN A 89 9.99 2.91 -5.23
N LEU A 90 10.69 3.66 -6.09
CA LEU A 90 10.09 4.75 -6.87
C LEU A 90 8.98 4.25 -7.82
N LEU A 91 9.16 3.08 -8.44
CA LEU A 91 8.13 2.47 -9.28
C LEU A 91 6.89 2.07 -8.46
N ALA A 92 7.10 1.45 -7.29
CA ALA A 92 6.02 1.11 -6.38
C ALA A 92 5.29 2.38 -5.89
N CYS A 93 6.04 3.42 -5.53
CA CYS A 93 5.51 4.72 -5.11
C CYS A 93 4.64 5.37 -6.19
N LEU A 94 4.99 5.25 -7.48
CA LEU A 94 4.15 5.73 -8.57
C LEU A 94 2.80 5.02 -8.61
N GLY A 95 2.79 3.70 -8.48
CA GLY A 95 1.55 2.91 -8.41
C GLY A 95 0.72 3.24 -7.17
N LEU A 96 1.37 3.36 -6.01
CA LEU A 96 0.75 3.73 -4.73
C LEU A 96 0.20 5.15 -4.75
N PHE A 97 0.81 6.08 -5.48
CA PHE A 97 0.27 7.43 -5.65
C PHE A 97 -1.08 7.39 -6.37
N ILE A 98 -1.15 6.65 -7.48
CA ILE A 98 -2.37 6.48 -8.27
C ILE A 98 -3.44 5.78 -7.43
N GLY A 99 -3.07 4.71 -6.72
CA GLY A 99 -3.97 4.00 -5.80
C GLY A 99 -4.49 4.90 -4.67
N GLY A 100 -3.60 5.60 -3.97
CA GLY A 100 -3.97 6.51 -2.88
C GLY A 100 -4.84 7.68 -3.34
N ALA A 101 -4.61 8.20 -4.54
CA ALA A 101 -5.47 9.21 -5.14
C ALA A 101 -6.85 8.64 -5.50
N ALA A 102 -6.92 7.42 -6.05
CA ALA A 102 -8.17 6.74 -6.35
C ALA A 102 -8.99 6.42 -5.09
N PHE A 103 -8.35 5.95 -4.02
CA PHE A 103 -9.00 5.69 -2.74
C PHE A 103 -9.54 6.98 -2.11
N SER A 104 -8.76 8.07 -2.17
CA SER A 104 -9.20 9.40 -1.74
C SER A 104 -10.37 9.92 -2.57
N TRP A 105 -10.37 9.71 -3.88
CA TRP A 105 -11.49 10.06 -4.74
C TRP A 105 -12.76 9.25 -4.40
N LEU A 106 -12.63 7.94 -4.15
CA LEU A 106 -13.75 7.11 -3.69
C LEU A 106 -14.31 7.62 -2.35
N TYR A 107 -13.44 7.99 -1.41
CA TYR A 107 -13.86 8.58 -0.14
C TYR A 107 -14.64 9.88 -0.33
N VAL A 108 -14.12 10.82 -1.13
CA VAL A 108 -14.81 12.09 -1.39
C VAL A 108 -16.16 11.88 -2.09
N LYS A 109 -16.22 10.93 -3.03
CA LYS A 109 -17.44 10.62 -3.82
C LYS A 109 -18.54 10.00 -2.97
N TYR A 110 -18.19 9.03 -2.12
CA TYR A 110 -19.18 8.23 -1.39
C TYR A 110 -19.30 8.56 0.09
N ARG A 111 -18.38 9.39 0.62
CA ARG A 111 -18.31 9.79 2.03
C ARG A 111 -18.40 8.60 2.98
N SER A 112 -17.69 7.54 2.63
CA SER A 112 -17.67 6.27 3.34
C SER A 112 -16.26 5.69 3.30
N ILE A 113 -15.77 5.23 4.46
CA ILE A 113 -14.48 4.54 4.56
C ILE A 113 -14.54 3.13 3.95
N TRP A 114 -15.72 2.52 3.87
CA TRP A 114 -15.87 1.12 3.49
C TRP A 114 -15.62 0.87 2.00
N ILE A 115 -15.95 1.84 1.14
CA ILE A 115 -15.73 1.72 -0.31
C ILE A 115 -14.23 1.73 -0.67
N PRO A 116 -13.42 2.71 -0.22
CA PRO A 116 -11.99 2.65 -0.45
C PRO A 116 -11.34 1.48 0.32
N TYR A 117 -11.79 1.13 1.53
CA TYR A 117 -11.28 -0.04 2.26
C TYR A 117 -11.43 -1.35 1.49
N ILE A 118 -12.63 -1.67 0.98
CA ILE A 118 -12.83 -2.91 0.21
C ILE A 118 -11.94 -2.91 -1.04
N THR A 119 -11.82 -1.76 -1.70
CA THR A 119 -10.95 -1.61 -2.88
C THR A 119 -9.48 -1.84 -2.51
N HIS A 120 -9.03 -1.27 -1.39
CA HIS A 120 -7.69 -1.43 -0.83
C HIS A 120 -7.42 -2.90 -0.51
N ALA A 121 -8.30 -3.56 0.25
CA ALA A 121 -8.15 -4.97 0.58
C ALA A 121 -8.06 -5.87 -0.66
N MET A 122 -8.80 -5.56 -1.73
CA MET A 122 -8.66 -6.27 -3.01
C MET A 122 -7.28 -6.07 -3.65
N CYS A 123 -6.73 -4.85 -3.60
CA CYS A 123 -5.36 -4.59 -4.06
C CYS A 123 -4.33 -5.34 -3.21
N ASP A 124 -4.50 -5.39 -1.90
CA ASP A 124 -3.59 -6.11 -0.99
C ASP A 124 -3.58 -7.60 -1.28
N VAL A 125 -4.74 -8.22 -1.51
CA VAL A 125 -4.82 -9.64 -1.89
C VAL A 125 -3.99 -9.92 -3.15
N VAL A 126 -4.01 -9.01 -4.14
CA VAL A 126 -3.20 -9.16 -5.35
C VAL A 126 -1.71 -8.99 -5.04
N VAL A 127 -1.33 -7.97 -4.28
CA VAL A 127 0.07 -7.69 -3.91
C VAL A 127 0.67 -8.84 -3.11
N PHE A 128 -0.01 -9.31 -2.06
CA PHE A 128 0.44 -10.45 -1.26
C PHE A 128 0.36 -11.76 -2.04
N GLY A 129 -0.61 -11.92 -2.95
CA GLY A 129 -0.68 -13.09 -3.84
C GLY A 129 0.55 -13.20 -4.74
N VAL A 130 0.94 -12.10 -5.39
CA VAL A 130 2.15 -12.05 -6.22
C VAL A 130 3.40 -12.29 -5.37
N GLY A 131 3.50 -11.70 -4.18
CA GLY A 131 4.61 -11.92 -3.27
C GLY A 131 4.72 -13.38 -2.82
N TYR A 132 3.60 -14.05 -2.56
CA TYR A 132 3.57 -15.47 -2.22
C TYR A 132 4.11 -16.34 -3.36
N VAL A 133 3.66 -16.09 -4.61
CA VAL A 133 4.17 -16.80 -5.80
C VAL A 133 5.69 -16.63 -5.90
N LEU A 134 6.19 -15.40 -5.79
CA LEU A 134 7.63 -15.11 -5.90
C LEU A 134 8.47 -15.74 -4.78
N LEU A 135 7.90 -15.99 -3.60
CA LEU A 135 8.63 -16.54 -2.45
C LEU A 135 8.57 -18.07 -2.33
N PHE A 136 7.45 -18.68 -2.75
CA PHE A 136 7.13 -20.07 -2.40
C PHE A 136 6.80 -20.98 -3.59
N LEU A 137 6.57 -20.43 -4.79
CA LEU A 137 6.26 -21.21 -6.01
C LEU A 137 7.37 -21.06 -7.06
#